data_AF-A0A956YWZ2-F1
#
_entry.id   AF-A0A956YWZ2-F1
#
_cell.length_a   1.000
_cell.length_b   1.000
_cell.length_c   1.000
_cell.angle_alpha   90.00
_cell.angle_beta   90.00
_cell.angle_gamma   90.00
#
_symmetry.space_group_name_H-M   'P 1'
#
loop_
_entity.id
_entity.type
_entity.pdbx_description
1 polymer ?
#
loop_
_entity_poly.entity_id
_entity_poly.type
_entity_poly.pdbx_seq_one_letter_code
_entity_poly.pdbx_strand_id
1 'polypeptide(L)'
;MGRKTFLSVGFDFPGDGVEKVDLLSDRSLLDADIVVFRPDKYVFRVSAATSKTESLIWHWRGELRQALEHGKTVIVLLCEGDEKDVLNGVLDSNYSAIPFVDVEFIFKETKSHRPNQNTRVIDQFMKHFQSNFSVHVYLEGQFDLTLLTTKTGGKAIAAIKKYKAGTVVFLPDIDFNTDEFVFENLDTGDMLWTEKAEKYGKLLESTIIEIDNNIRASLERSPAPDWVQETMFILAKEAEIQVRIDKLQTQIDAKRHQIDALSERLNEEGSLRRLLYSTGKELEDTV
;
A
#
# COMPACT_ATOMS: atom_id res chain seq x y z
N MET A 1 4.80 -28.03 -0.87
CA MET A 1 4.56 -26.84 -0.03
C MET A 1 3.13 -26.92 0.46
N GLY A 2 2.91 -26.80 1.77
CA GLY A 2 1.55 -26.74 2.32
C GLY A 2 0.80 -25.52 1.78
N ARG A 3 -0.53 -25.58 1.78
CA ARG A 3 -1.38 -24.42 1.47
C ARG A 3 -1.14 -23.37 2.55
N LYS A 4 -0.69 -22.16 2.17
CA LYS A 4 -0.54 -21.05 3.12
C LYS A 4 -1.90 -20.67 3.68
N THR A 5 -1.97 -20.38 4.97
CA THR A 5 -3.19 -19.87 5.60
C THR A 5 -3.30 -18.37 5.38
N PHE A 6 -4.49 -17.90 5.02
CA PHE A 6 -4.75 -16.54 4.56
C PHE A 6 -6.02 -16.02 5.25
N LEU A 7 -5.93 -14.85 5.89
CA LEU A 7 -7.08 -14.17 6.50
C LEU A 7 -7.30 -12.79 5.89
N SER A 8 -8.57 -12.41 5.67
CA SER A 8 -8.97 -11.02 5.42
C SER A 8 -9.60 -10.43 6.67
N VAL A 9 -9.12 -9.27 7.12
CA VAL A 9 -9.63 -8.57 8.31
C VAL A 9 -10.27 -7.26 7.87
N GLY A 10 -11.53 -7.08 8.23
CA GLY A 10 -12.27 -5.84 7.96
C GLY A 10 -12.83 -5.68 6.55
N PHE A 11 -12.83 -6.75 5.74
CA PHE A 11 -13.52 -6.78 4.46
C PHE A 11 -13.83 -8.21 4.02
N ASP A 12 -14.85 -8.35 3.18
CA ASP A 12 -15.15 -9.59 2.47
C ASP A 12 -14.19 -9.76 1.30
N PHE A 13 -13.36 -10.79 1.37
CA PHE A 13 -12.51 -11.17 0.25
C PHE A 13 -13.41 -11.76 -0.86
N PRO A 14 -13.24 -11.37 -2.13
CA PRO A 14 -14.07 -11.91 -3.20
C PRO A 14 -13.93 -13.45 -3.31
N GLY A 15 -15.06 -14.16 -3.24
CA GLY A 15 -15.12 -15.63 -3.24
C GLY A 15 -14.84 -16.29 -1.88
N ASP A 16 -14.89 -17.63 -1.86
CA ASP A 16 -14.94 -18.40 -0.60
C ASP A 16 -13.57 -18.97 -0.16
N GLY A 17 -12.50 -18.58 -0.85
CA GLY A 17 -11.15 -19.15 -0.66
C GLY A 17 -10.42 -18.65 0.59
N VAL A 18 -10.89 -17.54 1.16
CA VAL A 18 -10.24 -16.79 2.24
C VAL A 18 -11.22 -16.60 3.39
N GLU A 19 -10.78 -16.93 4.61
CA GLU A 19 -11.58 -16.70 5.82
C GLU A 19 -11.61 -15.20 6.14
N LYS A 20 -12.83 -14.66 6.26
CA LYS A 20 -13.08 -13.31 6.75
C LYS A 20 -13.07 -13.27 8.27
N VAL A 21 -12.40 -12.26 8.80
CA VAL A 21 -12.39 -11.88 10.19
C VAL A 21 -13.01 -10.49 10.32
N ASP A 22 -14.08 -10.40 11.10
CA ASP A 22 -14.73 -9.13 11.41
C ASP A 22 -13.81 -8.28 12.30
N LEU A 23 -13.74 -6.97 12.05
CA LEU A 23 -13.00 -6.05 12.91
C LEU A 23 -13.53 -6.08 14.34
N LEU A 24 -14.81 -6.32 14.58
CA LEU A 24 -15.38 -6.39 15.92
C LEU A 24 -15.12 -7.72 16.66
N SER A 25 -14.44 -8.67 16.01
CA SER A 25 -14.09 -9.96 16.62
C SER A 25 -12.86 -9.87 17.53
N ASP A 26 -12.64 -10.92 18.32
CA ASP A 26 -11.45 -11.16 19.15
C ASP A 26 -10.51 -12.21 18.54
N ARG A 27 -10.64 -12.46 17.23
CA ARG A 27 -9.92 -13.52 16.52
C ARG A 27 -8.41 -13.26 16.53
N SER A 28 -7.65 -14.29 16.91
CA SER A 28 -6.19 -14.24 16.77
C SER A 28 -5.73 -14.40 15.32
N LEU A 29 -4.62 -13.75 14.98
CA LEU A 29 -4.02 -13.76 13.64
C LEU A 29 -2.82 -14.71 13.49
N LEU A 30 -2.43 -15.43 14.56
CA LEU A 30 -1.21 -16.25 14.58
C LEU A 30 -1.29 -17.53 13.73
N ASP A 31 -2.49 -18.02 13.48
CA ASP A 31 -2.79 -19.18 12.65
C ASP A 31 -2.65 -18.89 11.14
N ALA A 32 -2.62 -17.61 10.75
CA ALA A 32 -2.43 -17.16 9.37
C ALA A 32 -0.94 -17.03 9.01
N ASP A 33 -0.55 -17.40 7.80
CA ASP A 33 0.76 -17.07 7.22
C ASP A 33 0.77 -15.66 6.63
N ILE A 34 -0.36 -15.27 6.04
CA ILE A 34 -0.61 -13.97 5.42
C ILE A 34 -1.91 -13.38 5.97
N VAL A 35 -1.86 -12.12 6.39
CA VAL A 35 -3.03 -11.35 6.82
C VAL A 35 -3.21 -10.16 5.88
N VAL A 36 -4.41 -9.97 5.34
CA VAL A 36 -4.79 -8.74 4.65
C VAL A 36 -5.68 -7.92 5.58
N PHE A 37 -5.20 -6.77 6.01
CA PHE A 37 -5.86 -5.90 6.95
C PHE A 37 -6.35 -4.63 6.24
N ARG A 38 -7.67 -4.39 6.27
CA ARG A 38 -8.29 -3.16 5.75
C ARG A 38 -8.93 -2.41 6.93
N PRO A 39 -8.33 -1.30 7.41
CA PRO A 39 -8.83 -0.57 8.57
C PRO A 39 -10.08 0.26 8.22
N ASP A 40 -11.25 -0.35 8.07
CA ASP A 40 -12.45 0.38 7.67
C ASP A 40 -12.86 1.47 8.68
N LYS A 41 -12.76 2.75 8.26
CA LYS A 41 -13.11 3.91 9.08
C LYS A 41 -14.53 3.87 9.64
N TYR A 42 -15.50 3.28 8.93
CA TYR A 42 -16.89 3.23 9.38
C TYR A 42 -17.04 2.34 10.60
N VAL A 43 -16.38 1.19 10.63
CA VAL A 43 -16.40 0.29 11.79
C VAL A 43 -15.77 0.97 13.01
N PHE A 44 -14.63 1.64 12.82
CA PHE A 44 -13.99 2.39 13.91
C PHE A 44 -14.85 3.56 14.40
N ARG A 45 -15.56 4.29 13.53
CA ARG A 45 -16.53 5.33 13.92
C ARG A 45 -17.71 4.77 14.72
N VAL A 46 -18.31 3.66 14.27
CA VAL A 46 -19.42 3.02 15.00
C VAL A 46 -18.95 2.52 16.37
N SER A 47 -17.73 2.01 16.46
CA SER A 47 -17.13 1.65 17.75
C SER A 47 -16.93 2.86 18.67
N ALA A 48 -16.73 4.07 18.12
CA ALA A 48 -16.54 5.29 18.90
C ALA A 48 -17.84 5.75 19.53
N ALA A 49 -18.93 5.67 18.76
CA ALA A 49 -20.28 5.90 19.27
C ALA A 49 -20.67 4.94 20.41
N THR A 50 -20.03 3.76 20.49
CA THR A 50 -20.27 2.75 21.54
C THR A 50 -19.17 2.69 22.60
N SER A 51 -18.23 3.65 22.61
CA SER A 51 -17.10 3.73 23.54
C SER A 51 -16.17 2.49 23.56
N LYS A 52 -16.07 1.77 22.44
CA LYS A 52 -15.23 0.56 22.29
C LYS A 52 -13.98 0.76 21.40
N THR A 53 -13.79 1.96 20.83
CA THR A 53 -12.72 2.22 19.85
C THR A 53 -11.33 1.96 20.40
N GLU A 54 -11.02 2.43 21.62
CA GLU A 54 -9.69 2.21 22.19
C GLU A 54 -9.41 0.71 22.34
N SER A 55 -10.36 -0.06 22.90
CA SER A 55 -10.20 -1.51 23.04
C SER A 55 -10.01 -2.21 21.69
N LEU A 56 -10.72 -1.77 20.67
CA LEU A 56 -10.64 -2.30 19.31
C LEU A 56 -9.28 -2.01 18.66
N ILE A 57 -8.80 -0.76 18.78
CA ILE A 57 -7.48 -0.35 18.29
C ILE A 57 -6.38 -1.12 19.00
N TRP A 58 -6.45 -1.23 20.33
CA TRP A 58 -5.44 -1.96 21.11
C TRP A 58 -5.43 -3.45 20.78
N HIS A 59 -6.59 -4.06 20.57
CA HIS A 59 -6.70 -5.44 20.13
C HIS A 59 -6.00 -5.67 18.79
N TRP A 60 -6.40 -4.97 17.73
CA TRP A 60 -5.80 -5.15 16.40
C TRP A 60 -4.33 -4.75 16.36
N ARG A 61 -3.93 -3.71 17.10
CA ARG A 61 -2.52 -3.34 17.25
C ARG A 61 -1.72 -4.46 17.91
N GLY A 62 -2.30 -5.14 18.90
CA GLY A 62 -1.72 -6.31 19.56
C GLY A 62 -1.58 -7.50 18.61
N GLU A 63 -2.66 -7.86 17.91
CA GLU A 63 -2.68 -9.01 16.99
C GLU A 63 -1.75 -8.82 15.79
N LEU A 64 -1.79 -7.66 15.13
CA LEU A 64 -0.90 -7.34 14.02
C LEU A 64 0.55 -7.35 14.46
N ARG A 65 0.85 -6.78 15.65
CA ARG A 65 2.21 -6.84 16.21
C ARG A 65 2.64 -8.27 16.39
N GLN A 66 1.85 -9.08 17.09
CA GLN A 66 2.16 -10.49 17.38
C GLN A 66 2.39 -11.30 16.10
N ALA A 67 1.53 -11.15 15.08
CA ALA A 67 1.71 -11.79 13.78
C ALA A 67 3.06 -11.43 13.15
N LEU A 68 3.43 -10.14 13.15
CA LEU A 68 4.71 -9.70 12.61
C LEU A 68 5.91 -10.22 13.42
N GLU A 69 5.83 -10.27 14.75
CA GLU A 69 6.92 -10.82 15.55
C GLU A 69 7.17 -12.31 15.25
N HIS A 70 6.12 -13.03 14.85
CA HIS A 70 6.18 -14.45 14.47
C HIS A 70 6.48 -14.69 12.99
N GLY A 71 6.94 -13.67 12.25
CA GLY A 71 7.39 -13.84 10.87
C GLY A 71 6.27 -13.95 9.83
N LYS A 72 5.06 -13.51 10.19
CA LYS A 72 3.93 -13.44 9.26
C LYS A 72 4.05 -12.22 8.37
N THR A 73 3.34 -12.25 7.25
CA THR A 73 3.24 -11.12 6.32
C THR A 73 1.90 -10.45 6.49
N VAL A 74 1.91 -9.14 6.78
CA VAL A 74 0.70 -8.33 6.89
C VAL A 74 0.64 -7.39 5.69
N ILE A 75 -0.42 -7.49 4.91
CA ILE A 75 -0.73 -6.55 3.84
C ILE A 75 -1.78 -5.57 4.37
N VAL A 76 -1.46 -4.28 4.38
CA VAL A 76 -2.39 -3.23 4.74
C VAL A 76 -2.95 -2.60 3.46
N LEU A 77 -4.27 -2.71 3.26
CA LEU A 77 -4.96 -1.99 2.20
C LEU A 77 -5.27 -0.56 2.67
N LEU A 78 -4.74 0.43 1.96
CA LEU A 78 -4.78 1.84 2.33
C LEU A 78 -6.14 2.49 1.95
N CYS A 79 -7.21 2.05 2.61
CA CYS A 79 -8.56 2.59 2.46
C CYS A 79 -8.71 4.03 2.93
N GLU A 80 -9.91 4.58 2.82
CA GLU A 80 -10.19 5.91 3.36
C GLU A 80 -9.95 5.95 4.87
N GLY A 81 -9.26 7.00 5.33
CA GLY A 81 -9.10 7.30 6.74
C GLY A 81 -9.68 8.66 7.07
N ASP A 82 -9.86 8.90 8.37
CA ASP A 82 -10.26 10.20 8.87
C ASP A 82 -9.07 10.93 9.46
N GLU A 83 -8.97 12.22 9.13
CA GLU A 83 -8.18 13.13 9.94
C GLU A 83 -8.75 13.13 11.36
N LYS A 84 -7.85 12.95 12.32
CA LYS A 84 -8.03 12.96 13.78
C LYS A 84 -9.29 13.70 14.23
N ASP A 85 -10.35 12.97 14.57
CA ASP A 85 -11.56 13.55 15.12
C ASP A 85 -11.38 13.75 16.64
N VAL A 86 -11.49 15.00 17.11
CA VAL A 86 -11.25 15.36 18.52
C VAL A 86 -12.51 15.09 19.34
N LEU A 87 -12.88 13.81 19.46
CA LEU A 87 -13.85 13.36 20.45
C LEU A 87 -13.08 12.72 21.61
N ASN A 88 -12.87 13.51 22.67
CA ASN A 88 -12.26 13.14 23.97
C ASN A 88 -10.74 13.29 24.13
N GLY A 89 -10.04 14.01 23.25
CA GLY A 89 -8.62 14.34 23.45
C GLY A 89 -7.64 13.18 23.29
N VAL A 90 -8.13 12.00 22.88
CA VAL A 90 -7.34 10.89 22.38
C VAL A 90 -7.55 10.81 20.87
N LEU A 91 -6.44 10.70 20.17
CA LEU A 91 -6.25 11.16 18.80
C LEU A 91 -6.16 9.93 17.89
N ASP A 92 -7.25 9.17 17.79
CA ASP A 92 -7.20 7.81 17.25
C ASP A 92 -7.89 7.72 15.88
N SER A 93 -7.08 7.71 14.82
CA SER A 93 -7.48 7.31 13.47
C SER A 93 -7.69 5.79 13.39
N ASN A 94 -8.47 5.29 12.42
CA ASN A 94 -8.55 3.86 12.06
C ASN A 94 -7.16 3.24 11.81
N TYR A 95 -6.20 4.03 11.32
CA TYR A 95 -4.81 3.62 11.11
C TYR A 95 -4.02 3.42 12.41
N SER A 96 -4.54 3.89 13.55
CA SER A 96 -3.90 3.71 14.85
C SER A 96 -3.87 2.23 15.26
N ALA A 97 -4.75 1.38 14.69
CA ALA A 97 -4.68 -0.07 14.85
C ALA A 97 -3.37 -0.68 14.32
N ILE A 98 -2.63 0.03 13.46
CA ILE A 98 -1.38 -0.45 12.89
C ILE A 98 -0.23 -0.19 13.90
N PRO A 99 0.65 -1.17 14.18
CA PRO A 99 1.63 -1.06 15.26
C PRO A 99 2.88 -0.20 14.96
N PHE A 100 2.88 0.63 13.91
CA PHE A 100 4.02 1.49 13.54
C PHE A 100 3.83 2.91 14.03
N VAL A 101 4.75 3.37 14.89
CA VAL A 101 4.77 4.75 15.39
C VAL A 101 5.59 5.66 14.47
N ASP A 102 6.40 5.08 13.58
CA ASP A 102 7.33 5.76 12.67
C ASP A 102 6.83 5.88 11.23
N VAL A 103 5.56 5.52 10.99
CA VAL A 103 4.86 5.73 9.72
C VAL A 103 3.72 6.70 9.95
N GLU A 104 3.80 7.85 9.30
CA GLU A 104 2.73 8.83 9.26
C GLU A 104 1.82 8.57 8.07
N PHE A 105 0.51 8.51 8.33
CA PHE A 105 -0.54 8.32 7.34
C PHE A 105 -1.20 9.67 7.06
N ILE A 106 -1.03 10.16 5.82
CA ILE A 106 -1.55 11.44 5.37
C ILE A 106 -2.75 11.20 4.47
N PHE A 107 -3.94 11.61 4.92
CA PHE A 107 -5.20 11.38 4.20
C PHE A 107 -5.35 12.38 3.06
N LYS A 108 -5.08 11.91 1.84
CA LYS A 108 -5.22 12.73 0.63
C LYS A 108 -5.51 11.85 -0.57
N GLU A 109 -6.59 12.16 -1.25
CA GLU A 109 -7.02 11.40 -2.42
C GLU A 109 -6.26 11.81 -3.69
N THR A 110 -5.85 10.83 -4.50
CA THR A 110 -5.35 11.09 -5.85
C THR A 110 -5.60 9.93 -6.80
N LYS A 111 -5.73 10.25 -8.09
CA LYS A 111 -5.81 9.27 -9.18
C LYS A 111 -4.46 9.08 -9.90
N SER A 112 -3.43 9.84 -9.51
CA SER A 112 -2.19 9.96 -10.28
C SER A 112 -0.97 9.44 -9.51
N HIS A 113 -0.46 8.29 -9.92
CA HIS A 113 0.68 7.62 -9.33
C HIS A 113 1.74 7.22 -10.38
N ARG A 114 2.94 6.89 -9.91
CA ARG A 114 4.01 6.30 -10.71
C ARG A 114 4.74 5.20 -9.93
N PRO A 115 5.11 4.10 -10.59
CA PRO A 115 6.00 3.11 -9.99
C PRO A 115 7.36 3.74 -9.66
N ASN A 116 7.96 3.29 -8.55
CA ASN A 116 9.31 3.68 -8.18
C ASN A 116 10.35 2.75 -8.82
N GLN A 117 11.64 2.95 -8.57
CA GLN A 117 12.66 1.99 -8.98
C GLN A 117 12.48 0.68 -8.19
N ASN A 118 12.51 -0.46 -8.89
CA ASN A 118 12.45 -1.82 -8.32
C ASN A 118 11.05 -2.32 -7.85
N THR A 119 10.00 -2.13 -8.66
CA THR A 119 8.63 -2.60 -8.36
C THR A 119 8.32 -4.06 -8.64
N ARG A 120 9.32 -4.88 -9.01
CA ARG A 120 9.10 -6.28 -9.47
C ARG A 120 8.21 -7.10 -8.54
N VAL A 121 8.24 -6.80 -7.23
CA VAL A 121 7.42 -7.45 -6.21
C VAL A 121 5.92 -7.27 -6.45
N ILE A 122 5.49 -6.13 -7.01
CA ILE A 122 4.07 -5.77 -7.21
C ILE A 122 3.67 -5.64 -8.70
N ASP A 123 4.51 -6.09 -9.64
CA ASP A 123 4.21 -5.90 -11.07
C ASP A 123 2.90 -6.59 -11.49
N GLN A 124 2.63 -7.80 -10.99
CA GLN A 124 1.34 -8.48 -11.26
C GLN A 124 0.17 -7.77 -10.60
N PHE A 125 0.37 -7.25 -9.38
CA PHE A 125 -0.64 -6.45 -8.69
C PHE A 125 -1.02 -5.23 -9.51
N MET A 126 -0.03 -4.47 -9.99
CA MET A 126 -0.27 -3.30 -10.84
C MET A 126 -0.94 -3.70 -12.15
N LYS A 127 -0.46 -4.76 -12.81
CA LYS A 127 -1.04 -5.23 -14.07
C LYS A 127 -2.53 -5.55 -13.96
N HIS A 128 -2.94 -6.17 -12.86
CA HIS A 128 -4.31 -6.68 -12.69
C HIS A 128 -5.25 -5.68 -12.00
N PHE A 129 -4.74 -4.87 -11.08
CA PHE A 129 -5.57 -4.07 -10.19
C PHE A 129 -5.43 -2.56 -10.37
N GLN A 130 -4.53 -2.08 -11.25
CA GLN A 130 -4.31 -0.63 -11.41
C GLN A 130 -5.54 0.20 -11.79
N SER A 131 -6.50 -0.40 -12.49
CA SER A 131 -7.73 0.27 -12.91
C SER A 131 -8.75 0.43 -11.78
N ASN A 132 -8.62 -0.37 -10.71
CA ASN A 132 -9.66 -0.53 -9.70
C ASN A 132 -9.16 -0.19 -8.29
N PHE A 133 -7.91 0.25 -8.14
CA PHE A 133 -7.41 0.71 -6.84
C PHE A 133 -7.54 2.23 -6.70
N SER A 134 -7.78 2.66 -5.47
CA SER A 134 -7.91 4.06 -5.08
C SER A 134 -6.79 4.43 -4.12
N VAL A 135 -6.25 5.64 -4.30
CA VAL A 135 -5.21 6.17 -3.40
C VAL A 135 -5.88 7.17 -2.47
N HIS A 136 -6.05 6.77 -1.22
CA HIS A 136 -6.62 7.63 -0.18
C HIS A 136 -5.57 8.13 0.83
N VAL A 137 -4.42 7.44 0.90
CA VAL A 137 -3.41 7.67 1.93
C VAL A 137 -2.03 7.76 1.33
N TYR A 138 -1.28 8.78 1.73
CA TYR A 138 0.15 8.89 1.51
C TYR A 138 0.90 8.48 2.76
N LEU A 139 2.04 7.84 2.57
CA LEU A 139 2.90 7.33 3.61
C LEU A 139 4.15 8.21 3.71
N GLU A 140 4.45 8.67 4.93
CA GLU A 140 5.71 9.30 5.27
C GLU A 140 6.40 8.50 6.37
N GLY A 141 7.70 8.24 6.21
CA GLY A 141 8.45 7.40 7.13
C GLY A 141 9.64 6.72 6.46
N GLN A 142 10.31 5.85 7.21
CA GLN A 142 11.40 5.01 6.69
C GLN A 142 10.86 3.65 6.27
N PHE A 143 11.08 3.30 4.99
CA PHE A 143 10.65 2.04 4.39
C PHE A 143 11.87 1.30 3.83
N ASP A 144 11.86 -0.03 3.94
CA ASP A 144 12.88 -0.88 3.31
C ASP A 144 12.81 -0.82 1.78
N LEU A 145 11.59 -0.67 1.24
CA LEU A 145 11.36 -0.51 -0.19
C LEU A 145 10.11 0.33 -0.46
N THR A 146 10.26 1.47 -1.12
CA THR A 146 9.13 2.25 -1.63
C THR A 146 8.73 1.74 -3.01
N LEU A 147 7.50 1.24 -3.15
CA LEU A 147 7.02 0.57 -4.35
C LEU A 147 6.35 1.56 -5.33
N LEU A 148 5.45 2.40 -4.84
CA LEU A 148 4.73 3.39 -5.63
C LEU A 148 4.85 4.77 -4.99
N THR A 149 4.90 5.80 -5.84
CA THR A 149 4.87 7.20 -5.40
C THR A 149 3.80 7.98 -6.14
N THR A 150 3.33 9.08 -5.57
CA THR A 150 2.51 10.06 -6.30
C THR A 150 3.32 10.65 -7.46
N LYS A 151 2.64 10.96 -8.60
CA LYS A 151 3.34 11.67 -9.70
C LYS A 151 3.85 13.04 -9.25
N THR A 152 3.05 13.71 -8.42
CA THR A 152 3.33 15.05 -7.90
C THR A 152 3.79 14.94 -6.44
N GLY A 153 4.98 15.42 -6.13
CA GLY A 153 5.53 15.46 -4.76
C GLY A 153 6.24 14.19 -4.30
N GLY A 154 6.21 13.10 -5.09
CA GLY A 154 7.01 11.90 -4.81
C GLY A 154 6.70 11.18 -3.50
N LYS A 155 5.51 11.40 -2.92
CA LYS A 155 5.10 10.77 -1.66
C LYS A 155 4.81 9.29 -1.85
N ALA A 156 5.18 8.44 -0.89
CA ALA A 156 4.95 7.01 -0.99
C ALA A 156 3.46 6.68 -0.86
N ILE A 157 2.95 5.76 -1.68
CA ILE A 157 1.56 5.28 -1.63
C ILE A 157 1.48 3.75 -1.58
N ALA A 158 2.63 3.09 -1.74
CA ALA A 158 2.83 1.68 -1.50
C ALA A 158 4.27 1.46 -1.08
N ALA A 159 4.50 0.68 -0.04
CA ALA A 159 5.83 0.48 0.53
C ALA A 159 5.92 -0.85 1.28
N ILE A 160 7.14 -1.33 1.48
CA ILE A 160 7.46 -2.49 2.30
C ILE A 160 8.27 -2.03 3.49
N LYS A 161 7.91 -2.53 4.67
CA LYS A 161 8.63 -2.30 5.91
C LYS A 161 8.79 -3.61 6.67
N LYS A 162 10.01 -3.96 7.03
CA LYS A 162 10.31 -5.11 7.88
C LYS A 162 10.02 -4.76 9.33
N TYR A 163 9.51 -5.74 10.06
CA TYR A 163 9.28 -5.62 11.50
C TYR A 163 9.64 -6.92 12.20
N LYS A 164 10.74 -6.91 12.95
CA LYS A 164 11.32 -8.10 13.57
C LYS A 164 11.49 -9.23 12.53
N ALA A 165 10.78 -10.35 12.68
CA ALA A 165 10.84 -11.47 11.76
C ALA A 165 9.86 -11.34 10.58
N GLY A 166 8.84 -10.49 10.70
CA GLY A 166 7.75 -10.34 9.74
C GLY A 166 7.93 -9.16 8.80
N THR A 167 6.98 -9.01 7.89
CA THR A 167 6.99 -7.93 6.89
C THR A 167 5.61 -7.31 6.77
N VAL A 168 5.57 -5.98 6.68
CA VAL A 168 4.37 -5.23 6.29
C VAL A 168 4.51 -4.71 4.88
N VAL A 169 3.45 -4.92 4.11
CA VAL A 169 3.29 -4.37 2.77
C VAL A 169 2.10 -3.43 2.79
N PHE A 170 2.33 -2.15 2.52
CA PHE A 170 1.27 -1.18 2.31
C PHE A 170 0.93 -1.16 0.82
N LEU A 171 -0.33 -1.40 0.49
CA LEU A 171 -0.86 -1.34 -0.87
C LEU A 171 -2.04 -0.37 -0.93
N PRO A 172 -2.26 0.30 -2.07
CA PRO A 172 -3.48 1.08 -2.26
C PRO A 172 -4.73 0.23 -2.08
N ASP A 173 -5.83 0.86 -1.68
CA ASP A 173 -7.09 0.17 -1.48
C ASP A 173 -7.67 -0.30 -2.81
N ILE A 174 -8.32 -1.46 -2.82
CA ILE A 174 -9.00 -1.98 -4.00
C ILE A 174 -10.50 -1.83 -3.78
N ASP A 175 -11.20 -1.27 -4.76
CA ASP A 175 -12.65 -1.22 -4.70
C ASP A 175 -13.24 -2.60 -5.06
N PHE A 176 -13.79 -3.25 -4.03
CA PHE A 176 -14.49 -4.52 -4.16
C PHE A 176 -16.01 -4.35 -4.34
N ASN A 177 -16.55 -3.15 -4.15
CA ASN A 177 -17.98 -2.86 -4.15
C ASN A 177 -18.45 -2.48 -5.56
N THR A 178 -18.28 -3.40 -6.50
CA THR A 178 -18.83 -3.26 -7.85
C THR A 178 -20.14 -4.05 -7.94
N ASP A 179 -21.20 -3.47 -8.48
CA ASP A 179 -22.50 -4.15 -8.71
C ASP A 179 -22.36 -5.44 -9.54
N GLU A 180 -21.25 -5.60 -10.27
CA GLU A 180 -20.92 -6.81 -11.02
C GLU A 180 -20.46 -7.99 -10.16
N PHE A 181 -20.13 -7.77 -8.89
CA PHE A 181 -19.52 -8.79 -8.04
C PHE A 181 -20.51 -9.51 -7.15
N VAL A 182 -21.68 -8.92 -6.90
CA VAL A 182 -22.67 -9.50 -5.99
C VAL A 182 -24.02 -9.63 -6.70
N PHE A 183 -24.72 -10.74 -6.46
CA PHE A 183 -26.10 -10.92 -6.90
C PHE A 183 -26.95 -11.44 -5.74
N GLU A 184 -28.21 -11.03 -5.71
CA GLU A 184 -29.18 -11.54 -4.74
C GLU A 184 -29.70 -12.90 -5.19
N ASN A 185 -29.62 -13.90 -4.32
CA ASN A 185 -30.25 -15.17 -4.52
C ASN A 185 -31.75 -15.04 -4.21
N LEU A 186 -32.58 -15.07 -5.25
CA LEU A 186 -34.03 -14.84 -5.15
C LEU A 186 -34.77 -15.86 -4.26
N ASP A 187 -34.20 -17.04 -4.01
CA ASP A 187 -34.83 -18.07 -3.19
C ASP A 187 -34.55 -17.89 -1.69
N THR A 188 -33.43 -17.25 -1.34
CA THR A 188 -32.96 -17.11 0.05
C THR A 188 -32.92 -15.66 0.53
N GLY A 189 -32.86 -14.69 -0.39
CA GLY A 189 -32.57 -13.29 -0.11
C GLY A 189 -31.09 -13.01 0.20
N ASP A 190 -30.23 -14.03 0.09
CA ASP A 190 -28.81 -13.90 0.41
C ASP A 190 -28.03 -13.26 -0.73
N MET A 191 -27.07 -12.39 -0.40
CA MET A 191 -26.16 -11.79 -1.36
C MET A 191 -24.96 -12.71 -1.60
N LEU A 192 -24.79 -13.18 -2.83
CA LEU A 192 -23.75 -14.13 -3.24
C LEU A 192 -22.76 -13.53 -4.23
N TRP A 193 -21.52 -14.02 -4.18
CA TRP A 193 -20.47 -13.65 -5.14
C TRP A 193 -20.77 -14.17 -6.54
N THR A 194 -20.62 -13.32 -7.56
CA THR A 194 -20.68 -13.75 -8.95
C THR A 194 -19.43 -14.55 -9.34
N GLU A 195 -19.51 -15.34 -10.42
CA GLU A 195 -18.33 -16.02 -10.97
C GLU A 195 -17.18 -15.05 -11.33
N LYS A 196 -17.50 -13.80 -11.66
CA LYS A 196 -16.50 -12.75 -11.91
C LYS A 196 -15.76 -12.41 -10.63
N ALA A 197 -16.49 -12.22 -9.52
CA ALA A 197 -15.91 -11.94 -8.22
C ALA A 197 -15.04 -13.09 -7.73
N GLU A 198 -15.46 -14.35 -7.91
CA GLU A 198 -14.63 -15.50 -7.55
C GLU A 198 -13.31 -15.57 -8.35
N LYS A 199 -13.38 -15.32 -9.66
CA LYS A 199 -12.18 -15.27 -10.52
C LYS A 199 -11.25 -14.14 -10.11
N TYR A 200 -11.83 -12.97 -9.80
CA TYR A 200 -11.09 -11.82 -9.30
C TYR A 200 -10.42 -12.10 -7.96
N GLY A 201 -11.13 -12.75 -7.03
CA GLY A 201 -10.62 -13.19 -5.74
C GLY A 201 -9.45 -14.16 -5.85
N LYS A 202 -9.58 -15.22 -6.66
CA LYS A 202 -8.48 -16.18 -6.92
C LYS A 202 -7.25 -15.50 -7.52
N LEU A 203 -7.46 -14.50 -8.39
CA LEU A 203 -6.38 -13.71 -8.96
C LEU A 203 -5.71 -12.83 -7.89
N LEU A 204 -6.48 -12.22 -6.99
CA LEU A 204 -5.94 -11.43 -5.88
C LEU A 204 -5.17 -12.29 -4.88
N GLU A 205 -5.74 -13.44 -4.49
CA GLU A 205 -5.11 -14.40 -3.57
C GLU A 205 -3.75 -14.87 -4.12
N SER A 206 -3.72 -15.31 -5.38
CA SER A 206 -2.48 -15.74 -6.03
C SER A 206 -1.45 -14.62 -6.17
N THR A 207 -1.88 -13.40 -6.48
CA THR A 207 -1.00 -12.23 -6.54
C THR A 207 -0.39 -11.90 -5.18
N ILE A 208 -1.18 -11.98 -4.10
CA ILE A 208 -0.70 -11.74 -2.73
C ILE A 208 0.30 -12.82 -2.30
N ILE A 209 0.02 -14.08 -2.61
CA ILE A 209 0.95 -15.19 -2.33
C ILE A 209 2.27 -14.97 -3.09
N GLU A 210 2.22 -14.48 -4.32
CA GLU A 210 3.41 -14.13 -5.11
C GLU A 210 4.20 -12.98 -4.47
N ILE A 211 3.53 -11.92 -4.01
CA ILE A 211 4.16 -10.82 -3.26
C ILE A 211 4.92 -11.38 -2.04
N ASP A 212 4.27 -12.19 -1.21
CA ASP A 212 4.90 -12.79 -0.03
C ASP A 212 6.09 -13.69 -0.40
N ASN A 213 5.96 -14.51 -1.44
CA ASN A 213 7.06 -15.35 -1.93
C ASN A 213 8.25 -14.51 -2.42
N ASN A 214 7.99 -13.44 -3.17
CA ASN A 214 9.04 -12.55 -3.70
C ASN A 214 9.78 -11.82 -2.57
N ILE A 215 9.05 -11.40 -1.54
CA ILE A 215 9.63 -10.80 -0.33
C ILE A 215 10.51 -11.81 0.39
N ARG A 216 10.02 -13.04 0.63
CA ARG A 216 10.78 -14.11 1.29
C ARG A 216 12.01 -14.55 0.49
N ALA A 217 11.89 -14.66 -0.83
CA ALA A 217 13.03 -14.97 -1.71
C ALA A 217 14.10 -13.87 -1.70
N SER A 218 13.69 -12.60 -1.51
CA SER A 218 14.65 -11.50 -1.30
C SER A 218 15.32 -11.55 0.08
N LEU A 219 14.67 -12.15 1.08
CA LEU A 219 15.16 -12.36 2.44
C LEU A 219 16.12 -13.56 2.57
N GLU A 220 15.94 -14.61 1.76
CA GLU A 220 16.84 -15.78 1.75
C GLU A 220 18.22 -15.49 1.12
N ARG A 221 18.41 -14.34 0.48
CA ARG A 221 19.74 -13.82 0.18
C ARG A 221 20.32 -13.28 1.49
N SER A 222 21.10 -14.13 2.18
CA SER A 222 21.96 -13.68 3.28
C SER A 222 22.74 -12.45 2.81
N PRO A 223 22.89 -11.40 3.64
CA PRO A 223 23.78 -10.30 3.30
C PRO A 223 25.12 -10.93 2.94
N ALA A 224 25.60 -10.61 1.73
CA ALA A 224 26.92 -11.05 1.31
C ALA A 224 27.89 -10.55 2.38
N PRO A 225 28.70 -11.44 2.98
CA PRO A 225 29.70 -11.01 3.94
C PRO A 225 30.55 -9.88 3.36
N ASP A 226 31.03 -8.96 4.21
CA ASP A 226 31.74 -7.75 3.75
C ASP A 226 32.91 -8.03 2.80
N TRP A 227 33.54 -9.22 2.92
CA TRP A 227 34.62 -9.65 2.03
C TRP A 227 34.19 -9.87 0.56
N VAL A 228 32.90 -10.06 0.27
CA VAL A 228 32.39 -10.17 -1.12
C VAL A 228 32.46 -8.84 -1.86
N GLN A 229 32.45 -7.72 -1.14
CA GLN A 229 32.61 -6.36 -1.69
C GLN A 229 34.08 -5.98 -1.89
N GLU A 230 35.03 -6.78 -1.41
CA GLU A 230 36.45 -6.50 -1.62
C GLU A 230 36.80 -6.64 -3.10
N THR A 231 37.61 -5.70 -3.61
CA THR A 231 37.98 -5.57 -5.02
C THR A 231 38.60 -6.86 -5.60
N MET A 232 39.11 -7.75 -4.75
CA MET A 232 39.68 -9.03 -5.14
C MET A 232 38.64 -10.11 -5.52
N PHE A 233 37.38 -9.95 -5.13
CA PHE A 233 36.29 -10.89 -5.41
C PHE A 233 35.27 -10.37 -6.44
N ILE A 234 35.38 -9.10 -6.85
CA ILE A 234 34.56 -8.52 -7.92
C ILE A 234 35.04 -9.06 -9.27
N LEU A 235 34.16 -9.76 -9.99
CA LEU A 235 34.48 -10.25 -11.34
C LEU A 235 34.60 -9.05 -12.30
N ALA A 236 35.57 -9.11 -13.23
CA ALA A 236 35.80 -8.03 -14.19
C ALA A 236 34.54 -7.66 -15.01
N LYS A 237 33.66 -8.64 -15.28
CA LYS A 237 32.37 -8.42 -15.94
C LYS A 237 31.34 -7.72 -15.06
N GLU A 238 31.34 -7.98 -13.75
CA GLU A 238 30.43 -7.30 -12.81
C GLU A 238 30.82 -5.83 -12.65
N ALA A 239 32.12 -5.54 -12.56
CA ALA A 239 32.61 -4.16 -12.56
C ALA A 239 32.21 -3.42 -13.84
N GLU A 240 32.32 -4.08 -15.00
CA GLU A 240 31.90 -3.50 -16.29
C GLU A 240 30.40 -3.21 -16.34
N ILE A 241 29.57 -4.14 -15.85
CA ILE A 241 28.11 -3.97 -15.76
C ILE A 241 27.76 -2.83 -14.80
N GLN A 242 28.40 -2.74 -13.63
CA GLN A 242 28.14 -1.69 -12.65
C GLN A 242 28.48 -0.30 -13.21
N VAL A 243 29.63 -0.15 -13.88
CA VAL A 243 29.99 1.09 -14.57
C VAL A 243 28.96 1.46 -15.64
N ARG A 244 28.39 0.47 -16.34
CA ARG A 244 27.33 0.70 -17.33
C ARG A 244 26.02 1.15 -16.69
N ILE A 245 25.65 0.56 -15.55
CA ILE A 245 24.49 0.96 -14.76
C ILE A 245 24.65 2.41 -14.30
N ASP A 246 25.79 2.76 -13.68
CA ASP A 246 26.05 4.10 -13.16
C ASP A 246 26.02 5.15 -14.28
N LYS A 247 26.55 4.81 -15.47
CA LYS A 247 26.48 5.66 -16.66
C LYS A 247 25.06 5.89 -17.14
N LEU A 248 24.22 4.85 -17.17
CA LEU A 248 22.81 4.97 -17.54
C LEU A 248 22.02 5.76 -16.47
N GLN A 249 22.32 5.57 -15.20
CA GLN A 249 21.75 6.33 -14.09
C GLN A 249 22.02 7.83 -14.25
N THR A 250 23.28 8.19 -14.54
CA THR A 250 23.69 9.58 -14.81
C THR A 250 22.94 10.19 -16.00
N GLN A 251 22.70 9.40 -17.06
CA GLN A 251 21.92 9.86 -18.21
C GLN A 251 20.44 10.07 -17.87
N ILE A 252 19.86 9.20 -17.03
CA ILE A 252 18.48 9.35 -16.54
C ILE A 252 18.34 10.63 -15.73
N ASP A 253 19.26 10.91 -14.82
CA ASP A 253 19.20 12.12 -13.99
C ASP A 253 19.36 13.39 -14.82
N ALA A 254 20.27 13.39 -15.80
CA ALA A 254 20.39 14.48 -16.75
C ALA A 254 19.09 14.71 -17.55
N LYS A 255 18.42 13.63 -17.98
CA LYS A 255 17.14 13.71 -18.69
C LYS A 255 16.00 14.19 -17.80
N ARG A 256 16.00 13.81 -16.52
CA ARG A 256 15.05 14.30 -15.51
C ARG A 256 15.19 15.79 -15.29
N HIS A 257 16.41 16.29 -15.09
CA HIS A 257 16.64 17.73 -14.99
C HIS A 257 16.16 18.50 -16.22
N GLN A 258 16.33 17.93 -17.43
CA GLN A 258 15.78 18.53 -18.65
C GLN A 258 14.26 18.56 -18.66
N ILE A 259 13.60 17.49 -18.22
CA ILE A 259 12.13 17.41 -18.11
C ILE A 259 11.60 18.41 -17.08
N ASP A 260 12.24 18.51 -15.91
CA ASP A 260 11.83 19.41 -14.85
C ASP A 260 11.95 20.87 -15.31
N ALA A 261 13.08 21.23 -15.93
CA ALA A 261 13.27 22.57 -16.50
C ALA A 261 12.26 22.89 -17.61
N LEU A 262 11.92 21.93 -18.47
CA LEU A 262 10.89 22.12 -19.50
C LEU A 262 9.49 22.24 -18.90
N SER A 263 9.21 21.51 -17.83
CA SER A 263 7.92 21.55 -17.14
C SER A 263 7.73 22.89 -16.41
N GLU A 264 8.79 23.42 -15.81
CA GLU A 264 8.80 24.75 -15.19
C GLU A 264 8.56 25.84 -16.24
N ARG A 265 9.28 25.80 -17.37
CA ARG A 265 9.05 26.73 -18.49
C ARG A 265 7.65 26.61 -19.08
N LEU A 266 7.12 25.40 -19.21
CA LEU A 266 5.75 25.18 -19.68
C LEU A 266 4.72 25.77 -18.70
N ASN A 267 4.99 25.67 -17.40
CA ASN A 267 4.17 26.26 -16.36
C ASN A 267 4.23 27.80 -16.43
N GLU A 268 5.41 28.38 -16.58
CA GLU A 268 5.61 29.83 -16.76
C GLU A 268 4.87 30.36 -18.00
N GLU A 269 5.09 29.75 -19.17
CA GLU A 269 4.41 30.16 -20.43
C GLU A 269 2.89 29.93 -20.37
N GLY A 270 2.45 28.93 -19.60
CA GLY A 270 1.03 28.65 -19.35
C GLY A 270 0.38 29.54 -18.28
N SER A 271 1.13 30.42 -17.61
CA SER A 271 0.59 31.36 -16.61
C SER A 271 -0.37 32.37 -17.24
N LEU A 272 0.02 32.95 -18.39
CA LEU A 272 -0.81 33.89 -19.15
C LEU A 272 -2.11 33.26 -19.65
N ARG A 273 -2.07 31.98 -20.02
CA ARG A 273 -3.28 31.24 -20.40
C ARG A 273 -4.18 30.97 -19.19
N ARG A 274 -3.61 30.74 -18.00
CA ARG A 274 -4.36 30.53 -16.75
C ARG A 274 -5.09 31.78 -16.30
N LEU A 275 -4.51 32.96 -16.53
CA LEU A 275 -5.15 34.25 -16.25
C LEU A 275 -6.48 34.46 -17.02
N LEU A 276 -6.69 33.75 -18.13
CA LEU A 276 -7.93 33.85 -18.92
C LEU A 276 -9.15 33.19 -18.24
N TYR A 277 -8.94 32.35 -17.23
CA TYR A 277 -10.02 31.65 -16.51
C TYR A 277 -9.79 31.57 -14.99
N SER A 278 -8.76 32.23 -14.46
CA SER A 278 -8.55 32.41 -13.02
C SER A 278 -9.57 33.40 -12.45
N THR A 279 -10.22 33.05 -11.34
CA THR A 279 -11.20 33.93 -10.68
C THR A 279 -10.56 34.72 -9.53
N GLY A 280 -10.68 36.05 -9.60
CA GLY A 280 -10.57 37.00 -8.49
C GLY A 280 -9.18 37.23 -7.91
N LYS A 281 -8.55 36.23 -7.29
CA LYS A 281 -7.40 36.44 -6.40
C LYS A 281 -6.04 36.48 -7.11
N GLU A 282 -5.90 35.78 -8.24
CA GLU A 282 -4.65 35.74 -9.04
C GLU A 282 -4.48 36.94 -9.99
N LEU A 283 -5.52 37.74 -10.20
CA LEU A 283 -5.48 38.96 -11.05
C LEU A 283 -4.96 40.18 -10.30
N GLU A 284 -5.08 40.22 -8.97
CA GLU A 284 -4.68 41.36 -8.14
C GLU A 284 -3.16 41.45 -7.92
N ASP A 285 -2.43 40.32 -7.97
CA ASP A 285 -0.97 40.28 -7.76
C ASP A 285 -0.14 40.73 -8.97
N THR A 286 -0.78 41.12 -10.08
CA THR A 286 -0.10 41.51 -11.35
C THR A 286 -0.34 42.96 -11.80
N VAL A 287 -0.89 43.82 -10.92
CA VAL A 287 -0.96 45.29 -11.13
C VAL A 287 0.11 46.00 -10.32
#